data_AF-A0A7I9XRM0-F1
#
_entry.id   AF-A0A7I9XRM0-F1
#
_cell.length_a   1.000
_cell.length_b   1.000
_cell.length_c   1.000
_cell.angle_alpha   90.00
_cell.angle_beta   90.00
_cell.angle_gamma   90.00
#
_symmetry.space_group_name_H-M   'P 1'
#
loop_
_entity.id
_entity.type
_entity.pdbx_description
1 polymer ?
#
loop_
_entity_poly.entity_id
_entity_poly.type
_entity_poly.pdbx_seq_one_letter_code
_entity_poly.pdbx_strand_id
1 'polypeptide(L)'
;MAQTAAPFAALEQETPHILSGLNEIGGGIYAGDPYSGPGGILYDLTLLTWAFGYEFVPMPGSLDFNGIAFEDYFSNAVATMYADALANPIVSANGQVTDVAFSGEAAISTWTLLNAKNPDLAIFLPRFVEAVLSPEKHPFLPNAGVVELEGNPTEGWTLVSFDGQPIPQDPGLLTQLIVDFRDVITPPQMAIYNLVEAALTGNATTIQDALAAGVYSVGAAIAQFPQSVIGDIGYVVQNLAADVAARDSAMALIDAFGSLVFGLT
;
A
#
# COMPACT_ATOMS: atom_id res chain seq x y z
N MET A 1 6.37 17.62 -9.37
CA MET A 1 4.96 17.19 -9.59
C MET A 1 4.10 18.19 -10.34
N ALA A 2 4.05 19.50 -9.98
CA ALA A 2 3.16 20.47 -10.64
C ALA A 2 3.28 20.54 -12.19
N GLN A 3 4.50 20.43 -12.72
CA GLN A 3 4.72 20.40 -14.18
C GLN A 3 4.18 19.11 -14.84
N THR A 4 4.27 17.97 -14.13
CA THR A 4 3.71 16.68 -14.58
C THR A 4 2.19 16.70 -14.61
N ALA A 5 1.57 17.35 -13.61
CA ALA A 5 0.11 17.45 -13.50
C ALA A 5 -0.52 18.42 -14.53
N ALA A 6 0.21 19.46 -14.95
CA ALA A 6 -0.34 20.55 -15.75
C ALA A 6 -1.01 20.13 -17.07
N PRO A 7 -0.45 19.20 -17.88
CA PRO A 7 -1.12 18.74 -19.10
C PRO A 7 -2.43 18.01 -18.82
N PHE A 8 -2.49 17.18 -17.77
CA PHE A 8 -3.71 16.47 -17.37
C PHE A 8 -4.77 17.44 -16.86
N ALA A 9 -4.40 18.37 -15.98
CA ALA A 9 -5.31 19.40 -15.48
C ALA A 9 -5.89 20.26 -16.61
N ALA A 10 -5.08 20.63 -17.60
CA ALA A 10 -5.56 21.37 -18.77
C ALA A 10 -6.52 20.54 -19.65
N LEU A 11 -6.31 19.22 -19.75
CA LEU A 11 -7.18 18.31 -20.49
C LEU A 11 -8.55 18.17 -19.81
N GLU A 12 -8.55 17.95 -18.49
CA GLU A 12 -9.77 17.78 -17.68
C GLU A 12 -10.44 19.11 -17.29
N GLN A 13 -9.82 20.25 -17.62
CA GLN A 13 -10.28 21.60 -17.24
C GLN A 13 -10.36 21.82 -15.73
N GLU A 14 -9.48 21.14 -14.98
CA GLU A 14 -9.40 21.16 -13.53
C GLU A 14 -8.27 22.04 -13.01
N THR A 15 -8.37 22.47 -11.74
CA THR A 15 -7.31 23.21 -11.06
C THR A 15 -6.60 22.29 -10.05
N PRO A 16 -5.29 22.02 -10.20
CA PRO A 16 -4.58 21.17 -9.24
C PRO A 16 -4.53 21.79 -7.85
N HIS A 17 -4.78 20.96 -6.84
CA HIS A 17 -4.59 21.30 -5.43
C HIS A 17 -3.25 20.73 -4.94
N ILE A 18 -2.48 21.52 -4.21
CA ILE A 18 -1.20 21.07 -3.64
C ILE A 18 -1.45 20.50 -2.25
N LEU A 19 -1.22 19.19 -2.11
CA LEU A 19 -1.21 18.50 -0.83
C LEU A 19 0.23 18.11 -0.49
N SER A 20 0.80 18.71 0.56
CA SER A 20 2.19 18.43 0.99
C SER A 20 2.41 16.99 1.44
N GLY A 21 1.35 16.29 1.86
CA GLY A 21 1.44 14.88 2.22
C GLY A 21 1.67 13.96 1.01
N LEU A 22 1.49 14.45 -0.22
CA LEU A 22 1.83 13.71 -1.44
C LEU A 22 3.28 13.95 -1.89
N ASN A 23 4.13 14.52 -1.03
CA ASN A 23 5.55 14.66 -1.34
C ASN A 23 6.23 13.29 -1.42
N GLU A 24 7.30 13.23 -2.23
CA GLU A 24 8.14 12.04 -2.34
C GLU A 24 8.84 11.73 -1.01
N ILE A 25 9.07 10.44 -0.75
CA ILE A 25 9.83 9.98 0.43
C ILE A 25 11.26 10.52 0.33
N GLY A 26 11.70 11.22 1.38
CA GLY A 26 13.06 11.73 1.47
C GLY A 26 14.06 10.61 1.73
N GLY A 27 15.10 10.48 0.90
CA GLY A 27 16.14 9.46 1.06
C GLY A 27 17.04 9.60 2.31
N GLY A 28 16.89 10.67 3.09
CA GLY A 28 17.68 10.92 4.30
C GLY A 28 19.19 10.81 4.05
N ILE A 29 19.87 9.96 4.84
CA ILE A 29 21.31 9.69 4.69
C ILE A 29 21.68 9.02 3.35
N TYR A 30 20.73 8.42 2.64
CA TYR A 30 20.93 7.80 1.33
C TYR A 30 20.72 8.80 0.17
N ALA A 31 20.27 10.02 0.46
CA ALA A 31 19.96 11.01 -0.56
C ALA A 31 21.21 11.35 -1.40
N GLY A 32 21.07 11.21 -2.71
CA GLY A 32 22.14 11.50 -3.68
C GLY A 32 23.05 10.32 -4.02
N ASP A 33 22.89 9.18 -3.35
CA ASP A 33 23.57 7.95 -3.76
C ASP A 33 22.95 7.41 -5.08
N PRO A 34 23.75 6.78 -5.96
CA PRO A 34 23.21 6.09 -7.12
C PRO A 34 22.26 4.95 -6.70
N TYR A 35 21.18 4.72 -7.45
CA TYR A 35 20.22 3.63 -7.18
C TYR A 35 20.88 2.25 -7.09
N SER A 36 21.85 1.96 -7.95
CA SER A 36 22.62 0.70 -7.94
C SER A 36 23.73 0.66 -6.89
N GLY A 37 23.96 1.76 -6.17
CA GLY A 37 24.91 1.86 -5.08
C GLY A 37 24.35 1.28 -3.78
N PRO A 38 25.21 1.02 -2.77
CA PRO A 38 24.76 0.49 -1.48
C PRO A 38 23.67 1.35 -0.79
N GLY A 39 23.73 2.68 -0.90
CA GLY A 39 22.71 3.56 -0.34
C GLY A 39 21.36 3.46 -1.02
N GLY A 40 21.33 3.42 -2.37
CA GLY A 40 20.09 3.20 -3.13
C GLY A 40 19.44 1.86 -2.79
N ILE A 41 20.22 0.78 -2.73
CA ILE A 41 19.72 -0.55 -2.34
C ILE A 41 19.17 -0.54 -0.91
N LEU A 42 19.86 0.10 0.04
CA LEU A 42 19.40 0.19 1.43
C LEU A 42 18.13 1.04 1.55
N TYR A 43 18.00 2.09 0.75
CA TYR A 43 16.78 2.89 0.66
C TYR A 43 15.60 2.03 0.17
N ASP A 44 15.75 1.32 -0.95
CA ASP A 44 14.68 0.46 -1.50
C ASP A 44 14.31 -0.69 -0.55
N LEU A 45 15.30 -1.31 0.11
CA LEU A 45 15.04 -2.32 1.13
C LEU A 45 14.29 -1.75 2.34
N THR A 46 14.55 -0.50 2.72
CA THR A 46 13.82 0.17 3.80
C THR A 46 12.35 0.35 3.41
N LEU A 47 12.08 0.85 2.20
CA LEU A 47 10.71 0.97 1.69
C LEU A 47 9.99 -0.37 1.61
N LEU A 48 10.70 -1.42 1.18
CA LEU A 48 10.15 -2.78 1.16
C LEU A 48 9.77 -3.24 2.57
N THR A 49 10.61 -2.99 3.58
CA THR A 49 10.24 -3.36 4.96
C THR A 49 8.99 -2.64 5.44
N TRP A 50 8.79 -1.38 5.05
CA TRP A 50 7.57 -0.64 5.35
C TRP A 50 6.36 -1.27 4.67
N ALA A 51 6.45 -1.63 3.38
CA ALA A 51 5.38 -2.32 2.66
C ALA A 51 4.94 -3.66 3.31
N PHE A 52 5.86 -4.35 3.99
CA PHE A 52 5.55 -5.55 4.79
C PHE A 52 5.02 -5.26 6.21
N GLY A 53 4.81 -4.00 6.56
CA GLY A 53 4.27 -3.56 7.86
C GLY A 53 5.31 -3.32 8.94
N TYR A 54 6.62 -3.35 8.63
CA TYR A 54 7.67 -2.99 9.59
C TYR A 54 7.95 -1.49 9.56
N GLU A 55 6.91 -0.70 9.83
CA GLU A 55 6.91 0.75 9.68
C GLU A 55 7.87 1.44 10.67
N PHE A 56 8.26 0.80 11.77
CA PHE A 56 9.26 1.34 12.70
C PHE A 56 10.69 1.41 12.13
N VAL A 57 10.98 0.73 11.01
CA VAL A 57 12.32 0.73 10.42
C VAL A 57 12.69 2.18 10.06
N PRO A 58 13.81 2.71 10.57
CA PRO A 58 14.10 4.13 10.44
C PRO A 58 14.67 4.50 9.07
N MET A 59 14.40 5.73 8.64
CA MET A 59 15.11 6.41 7.55
C MET A 59 15.86 7.63 8.11
N PRO A 60 17.09 7.44 8.62
CA PRO A 60 17.82 8.50 9.29
C PRO A 60 18.03 9.71 8.39
N GLY A 61 17.84 10.92 8.93
CA GLY A 61 18.03 12.16 8.20
C GLY A 61 16.91 12.53 7.23
N SER A 62 15.86 11.71 7.11
CA SER A 62 14.62 12.09 6.43
C SER A 62 13.66 12.81 7.38
N LEU A 63 12.75 13.61 6.81
CA LEU A 63 11.54 14.04 7.52
C LEU A 63 10.60 12.84 7.77
N ASP A 64 10.69 11.84 6.89
CA ASP A 64 9.95 10.59 6.93
C ASP A 64 10.80 9.59 7.71
N PHE A 65 11.08 9.94 8.97
CA PHE A 65 12.13 9.28 9.76
C PHE A 65 11.87 7.78 10.02
N ASN A 66 10.66 7.29 9.72
CA ASN A 66 10.29 5.90 9.58
C ASN A 66 9.00 5.78 8.72
N GLY A 67 8.56 4.54 8.47
CA GLY A 67 7.35 4.25 7.69
C GLY A 67 6.05 4.72 8.35
N ILE A 68 6.03 4.84 9.68
CA ILE A 68 4.85 5.29 10.44
C ILE A 68 4.59 6.78 10.17
N ALA A 69 5.65 7.60 10.20
CA ALA A 69 5.56 9.01 9.85
C ALA A 69 5.13 9.19 8.39
N PHE A 70 5.71 8.40 7.48
CA PHE A 70 5.29 8.34 6.08
C PHE A 70 3.80 8.05 5.92
N GLU A 71 3.35 6.97 6.54
CA GLU A 71 1.98 6.50 6.47
C GLU A 71 1.01 7.56 6.98
N ASP A 72 1.28 8.20 8.12
CA ASP A 72 0.41 9.23 8.69
C ASP A 72 0.17 10.38 7.70
N TYR A 73 1.23 11.03 7.19
CA TYR A 73 1.02 12.21 6.34
C TYR A 73 0.46 11.85 4.95
N PHE A 74 0.84 10.70 4.38
CA PHE A 74 0.37 10.30 3.06
C PHE A 74 -1.08 9.84 3.12
N SER A 75 -1.45 9.02 4.11
CA SER A 75 -2.85 8.64 4.35
C SER A 75 -3.73 9.84 4.70
N ASN A 76 -3.22 10.83 5.43
CA ASN A 76 -3.96 12.07 5.69
C ASN A 76 -4.22 12.87 4.39
N ALA A 77 -3.28 12.88 3.44
CA ALA A 77 -3.49 13.50 2.13
C ALA A 77 -4.53 12.73 1.29
N VAL A 78 -4.44 11.40 1.26
CA VAL A 78 -5.44 10.55 0.58
C VAL A 78 -6.83 10.68 1.22
N ALA A 79 -6.93 10.80 2.54
CA ALA A 79 -8.19 11.05 3.23
C ALA A 79 -8.77 12.43 2.87
N THR A 80 -7.92 13.44 2.71
CA THR A 80 -8.32 14.78 2.25
C THR A 80 -8.88 14.73 0.82
N MET A 81 -8.18 14.04 -0.08
CA MET A 81 -8.64 13.77 -1.45
C MET A 81 -10.00 13.07 -1.46
N TYR A 82 -10.13 11.97 -0.72
CA TYR A 82 -11.37 11.21 -0.62
C TYR A 82 -12.54 12.07 -0.11
N ALA A 83 -12.32 12.88 0.94
CA ALA A 83 -13.33 13.77 1.47
C ALA A 83 -13.76 14.86 0.46
N ASP A 84 -12.81 15.42 -0.30
CA ASP A 84 -13.10 16.39 -1.36
C ASP A 84 -13.86 15.75 -2.52
N ALA A 85 -13.46 14.57 -2.97
CA ALA A 85 -14.15 13.81 -4.02
C ALA A 85 -15.60 13.47 -3.64
N LEU A 86 -15.89 13.19 -2.36
CA LEU A 86 -17.27 13.01 -1.90
C LEU A 86 -18.07 14.32 -1.86
N ALA A 87 -17.42 15.44 -1.54
CA ALA A 87 -18.06 16.75 -1.53
C ALA A 87 -18.31 17.29 -2.96
N ASN A 88 -17.40 16.99 -3.89
CA ASN A 88 -17.37 17.49 -5.26
C ASN A 88 -17.16 16.32 -6.27
N PRO A 89 -18.12 15.40 -6.42
CA PRO A 89 -17.91 14.17 -7.15
C PRO A 89 -17.74 14.38 -8.66
N ILE A 90 -16.61 13.90 -9.19
CA ILE A 90 -16.36 13.76 -10.63
C ILE A 90 -16.54 12.29 -11.01
N VAL A 91 -17.57 11.99 -11.78
CA VAL A 91 -17.85 10.62 -12.24
C VAL A 91 -17.12 10.36 -13.56
N SER A 92 -16.18 9.42 -13.55
CA SER A 92 -15.44 9.01 -14.74
C SER A 92 -16.25 8.11 -15.67
N ALA A 93 -15.70 7.81 -16.84
CA ALA A 93 -16.36 6.97 -17.86
C ALA A 93 -16.72 5.55 -17.38
N ASN A 94 -16.03 5.04 -16.34
CA ASN A 94 -16.32 3.75 -15.70
C ASN A 94 -17.49 3.83 -14.69
N GLY A 95 -18.09 5.00 -14.48
CA GLY A 95 -19.21 5.22 -13.57
C GLY A 95 -18.82 5.39 -12.10
N GLN A 96 -17.53 5.45 -11.78
CA GLN A 96 -17.02 5.68 -10.43
C GLN A 96 -16.68 7.14 -10.20
N VAL A 97 -16.74 7.58 -8.94
CA VAL A 97 -16.13 8.85 -8.53
C VAL A 97 -14.63 8.65 -8.49
N THR A 98 -13.89 9.47 -9.23
CA THR A 98 -12.44 9.32 -9.36
C THR A 98 -11.75 10.62 -8.99
N ASP A 99 -10.66 10.49 -8.25
CA ASP A 99 -9.71 11.56 -7.99
C ASP A 99 -8.32 11.14 -8.52
N VAL A 100 -7.49 12.12 -8.88
CA VAL A 100 -6.17 11.88 -9.48
C VAL A 100 -5.11 12.68 -8.75
N ALA A 101 -4.13 11.97 -8.18
CA ALA A 101 -2.96 12.55 -7.55
C ALA A 101 -1.69 12.38 -8.38
N PHE A 102 -0.73 13.26 -8.14
CA PHE A 102 0.61 13.20 -8.71
C PHE A 102 1.63 13.22 -7.57
N SER A 103 2.38 12.13 -7.40
CA SER A 103 3.47 12.02 -6.42
C SER A 103 4.72 11.35 -7.04
N GLY A 104 5.75 11.10 -6.22
CA GLY A 104 6.95 10.40 -6.62
C GLY A 104 6.79 8.87 -6.58
N GLU A 105 7.73 8.16 -7.21
CA GLU A 105 7.71 6.70 -7.33
C GLU A 105 7.70 6.02 -5.97
N ALA A 106 8.60 6.43 -5.06
CA ALA A 106 8.76 5.76 -3.78
C ALA A 106 7.51 5.94 -2.91
N ALA A 107 6.95 7.14 -2.87
CA ALA A 107 5.73 7.43 -2.13
C ALA A 107 4.51 6.66 -2.68
N ILE A 108 4.27 6.71 -4.00
CA ILE A 108 3.13 6.00 -4.61
C ILE A 108 3.24 4.50 -4.36
N SER A 109 4.39 3.91 -4.68
CA SER A 109 4.58 2.46 -4.59
C SER A 109 4.55 1.96 -3.15
N THR A 110 5.24 2.64 -2.22
CA THR A 110 5.29 2.23 -0.82
C THR A 110 3.92 2.31 -0.17
N TRP A 111 3.22 3.44 -0.31
CA TRP A 111 1.89 3.61 0.27
C TRP A 111 0.90 2.60 -0.31
N THR A 112 0.93 2.40 -1.63
CA THR A 112 0.07 1.42 -2.30
C THR A 112 0.28 0.02 -1.73
N LEU A 113 1.52 -0.45 -1.64
CA LEU A 113 1.81 -1.81 -1.17
C LEU A 113 1.58 -1.98 0.33
N LEU A 114 1.73 -0.92 1.12
CA LEU A 114 1.41 -0.90 2.54
C LEU A 114 -0.10 -0.96 2.80
N ASN A 115 -0.93 -0.34 1.94
CA ASN A 115 -2.35 -0.14 2.21
C ASN A 115 -3.30 -0.99 1.35
N ALA A 116 -2.85 -1.52 0.21
CA ALA A 116 -3.66 -2.42 -0.59
C ALA A 116 -3.88 -3.75 0.13
N LYS A 117 -5.06 -4.33 -0.06
CA LYS A 117 -5.43 -5.67 0.44
C LYS A 117 -4.87 -6.82 -0.41
N ASN A 118 -4.49 -6.52 -1.65
CA ASN A 118 -4.05 -7.50 -2.65
C ASN A 118 -2.69 -7.16 -3.31
N PRO A 119 -1.63 -6.81 -2.56
CA PRO A 119 -0.30 -6.60 -3.12
C PRO A 119 0.32 -7.94 -3.54
N ASP A 120 -0.10 -8.47 -4.69
CA ASP A 120 0.26 -9.81 -5.17
C ASP A 120 1.78 -10.03 -5.22
N LEU A 121 2.28 -10.93 -4.36
CA LEU A 121 3.70 -11.23 -4.26
C LEU A 121 4.25 -11.90 -5.52
N ALA A 122 3.44 -12.64 -6.27
CA ALA A 122 3.87 -13.21 -7.54
C ALA A 122 4.20 -12.13 -8.57
N ILE A 123 3.64 -10.92 -8.41
CA ILE A 123 3.90 -9.76 -9.25
C ILE A 123 5.00 -8.88 -8.65
N PHE A 124 4.84 -8.47 -7.39
CA PHE A 124 5.69 -7.44 -6.81
C PHE A 124 7.06 -7.93 -6.33
N LEU A 125 7.20 -9.21 -5.95
CA LEU A 125 8.51 -9.72 -5.55
C LEU A 125 9.49 -9.79 -6.74
N PRO A 126 9.13 -10.34 -7.92
CA PRO A 126 9.99 -10.27 -9.10
C PRO A 126 10.28 -8.82 -9.51
N ARG A 127 9.26 -7.96 -9.52
CA ARG A 127 9.40 -6.54 -9.87
C ARG A 127 10.38 -5.82 -8.95
N PHE A 128 10.33 -6.09 -7.64
CA PHE A 128 11.29 -5.56 -6.68
C PHE A 128 12.72 -6.04 -6.96
N VAL A 129 12.88 -7.34 -7.21
CA VAL A 129 14.19 -7.92 -7.55
C VAL A 129 14.75 -7.27 -8.82
N GLU A 130 13.93 -7.06 -9.84
CA GLU A 130 14.34 -6.38 -11.08
C GLU A 130 14.71 -4.91 -10.85
N ALA A 131 13.93 -4.19 -10.04
CA ALA A 131 14.21 -2.81 -9.66
C ALA A 131 15.54 -2.67 -8.92
N VAL A 132 15.83 -3.56 -7.96
CA VAL A 132 17.10 -3.54 -7.23
C VAL A 132 18.28 -3.96 -8.12
N LEU A 133 18.11 -4.96 -8.98
CA LEU A 133 19.20 -5.48 -9.81
C LEU A 133 19.47 -4.63 -11.06
N SER A 134 18.50 -3.85 -11.53
CA SER A 134 18.59 -3.06 -12.77
C SER A 134 17.69 -1.82 -12.75
N PRO A 135 17.89 -0.90 -11.77
CA PRO A 135 16.96 0.21 -11.52
C PRO A 135 16.78 1.16 -12.71
N GLU A 136 17.83 1.36 -13.52
CA GLU A 136 17.77 2.22 -14.71
C GLU A 136 16.93 1.63 -15.86
N LYS A 137 16.78 0.30 -15.89
CA LYS A 137 16.05 -0.40 -16.97
C LYS A 137 14.67 -0.84 -16.54
N HIS A 138 14.52 -1.17 -15.26
CA HIS A 138 13.33 -1.73 -14.66
C HIS A 138 12.99 -0.95 -13.39
N PRO A 139 12.71 0.36 -13.46
CA PRO A 139 12.24 1.10 -12.29
C PRO A 139 10.98 0.43 -11.74
N PHE A 140 10.75 0.53 -10.42
CA PHE A 140 9.62 -0.12 -9.80
C PHE A 140 8.31 0.48 -10.33
N LEU A 141 8.24 1.81 -10.45
CA LEU A 141 7.20 2.52 -11.19
C LEU A 141 7.87 3.46 -12.20
N PRO A 142 7.67 3.30 -13.52
CA PRO A 142 8.29 4.19 -14.49
C PRO A 142 7.71 5.61 -14.41
N ASN A 143 8.43 6.58 -14.98
CA ASN A 143 7.92 7.95 -15.11
C ASN A 143 6.58 7.97 -15.85
N ALA A 144 5.60 8.67 -15.25
CA ALA A 144 4.20 8.71 -15.70
C ALA A 144 3.47 7.35 -15.65
N GLY A 145 4.05 6.35 -14.97
CA GLY A 145 3.34 5.14 -14.59
C GLY A 145 2.15 5.48 -13.68
N VAL A 146 1.05 4.74 -13.87
CA VAL A 146 -0.22 4.99 -13.18
C VAL A 146 -0.54 3.82 -12.27
N VAL A 147 -0.94 4.12 -11.04
CA VAL A 147 -1.45 3.12 -10.08
C VAL A 147 -2.92 3.42 -9.83
N GLU A 148 -3.76 2.41 -9.99
CA GLU A 148 -5.21 2.52 -9.83
C GLU A 148 -5.65 1.71 -8.61
N LEU A 149 -6.28 2.41 -7.65
CA LEU A 149 -6.81 1.83 -6.43
C LEU A 149 -8.31 2.12 -6.36
N GLU A 150 -9.06 1.14 -5.89
CA GLU A 150 -10.48 1.29 -5.55
C GLU A 150 -10.67 1.06 -4.05
N GLY A 151 -11.45 1.90 -3.40
CA GLY A 151 -11.71 1.74 -1.97
C GLY A 151 -12.02 3.04 -1.27
N ASN A 152 -11.81 3.03 0.05
CA ASN A 152 -11.99 4.20 0.89
C ASN A 152 -11.19 4.06 2.21
N PRO A 153 -10.99 5.16 2.96
CA PRO A 153 -10.23 5.13 4.20
C PRO A 153 -10.76 4.21 5.32
N THR A 154 -12.03 3.78 5.26
CA THR A 154 -12.64 2.93 6.32
C THR A 154 -12.59 1.45 5.96
N GLU A 155 -12.95 1.11 4.73
CA GLU A 155 -12.97 -0.27 4.26
C GLU A 155 -11.60 -0.72 3.74
N GLY A 156 -10.68 0.21 3.46
CA GLY A 156 -9.36 -0.07 2.88
C GLY A 156 -9.36 -0.01 1.36
N TRP A 157 -8.20 -0.30 0.78
CA TRP A 157 -7.93 -0.12 -0.65
C TRP A 157 -7.66 -1.45 -1.34
N THR A 158 -8.13 -1.58 -2.56
CA THR A 158 -7.88 -2.71 -3.45
C THR A 158 -7.14 -2.20 -4.68
N LEU A 159 -5.98 -2.79 -4.95
CA LEU A 159 -5.17 -2.47 -6.10
C LEU A 159 -5.77 -3.11 -7.35
N VAL A 160 -6.09 -2.29 -8.35
CA VAL A 160 -6.75 -2.72 -9.59
C VAL A 160 -5.75 -2.84 -10.72
N SER A 161 -4.86 -1.86 -10.86
CA SER A 161 -3.86 -1.80 -11.91
C SER A 161 -2.58 -1.16 -11.40
N PHE A 162 -1.45 -1.72 -11.79
CA PHE A 162 -0.13 -1.16 -11.51
C PHE A 162 0.63 -0.98 -12.83
N ASP A 163 0.74 0.27 -13.28
CA ASP A 163 1.36 0.63 -14.57
C ASP A 163 0.71 -0.09 -15.76
N GLY A 164 -0.62 -0.14 -15.77
CA GLY A 164 -1.41 -0.82 -16.80
C GLY A 164 -1.42 -2.35 -16.70
N GLN A 165 -0.66 -2.95 -15.78
CA GLN A 165 -0.76 -4.37 -15.45
C GLN A 165 -1.94 -4.58 -14.49
N PRO A 166 -2.99 -5.34 -14.88
CA PRO A 166 -4.08 -5.68 -13.97
C PRO A 166 -3.57 -6.50 -12.78
N ILE A 167 -4.06 -6.18 -11.58
CA ILE A 167 -3.71 -6.89 -10.36
C ILE A 167 -4.86 -7.82 -9.95
N PRO A 168 -4.59 -9.11 -9.70
CA PRO A 168 -5.61 -10.06 -9.25
C PRO A 168 -6.29 -9.60 -7.95
N GLN A 169 -7.60 -9.73 -7.91
CA GLN A 169 -8.40 -9.47 -6.70
C GLN A 169 -8.23 -10.59 -5.65
N ASP A 170 -7.78 -11.76 -6.12
CA ASP A 170 -7.43 -12.92 -5.31
C ASP A 170 -5.93 -13.23 -5.55
N PRO A 171 -5.03 -12.66 -4.75
CA PRO A 171 -3.57 -12.75 -4.96
C PRO A 171 -2.96 -14.06 -4.43
N GLY A 172 -3.81 -15.03 -4.09
CA GLY A 172 -3.44 -16.29 -3.49
C GLY A 172 -3.18 -16.22 -1.97
N LEU A 173 -3.26 -17.38 -1.33
CA LEU A 173 -3.17 -17.55 0.12
C LEU A 173 -1.88 -16.97 0.71
N LEU A 174 -0.74 -17.14 0.05
CA LEU A 174 0.53 -16.65 0.59
C LEU A 174 0.53 -15.13 0.75
N THR A 175 0.05 -14.41 -0.26
CA THR A 175 -0.09 -12.95 -0.20
C THR A 175 -1.08 -12.55 0.88
N GLN A 176 -2.25 -13.21 0.90
CA GLN A 176 -3.31 -12.96 1.88
C GLN A 176 -2.82 -13.11 3.33
N LEU A 177 -2.12 -14.20 3.66
CA LEU A 177 -1.60 -14.43 5.01
C LEU A 177 -0.52 -13.41 5.43
N ILE A 178 0.24 -12.88 4.47
CA ILE A 178 1.21 -11.82 4.73
C ILE A 178 0.50 -10.50 4.99
N VAL A 179 -0.55 -10.20 4.24
CA VAL A 179 -1.43 -9.04 4.47
C VAL A 179 -2.11 -9.14 5.83
N ASP A 180 -2.67 -10.28 6.19
CA ASP A 180 -3.26 -10.51 7.51
C ASP A 180 -2.26 -10.26 8.64
N PHE A 181 -1.02 -10.74 8.46
CA PHE A 181 0.03 -10.52 9.44
C PHE A 181 0.43 -9.05 9.52
N ARG A 182 0.59 -8.37 8.38
CA ARG A 182 0.83 -6.92 8.30
C ARG A 182 -0.25 -6.16 9.06
N ASP A 183 -1.51 -6.44 8.77
CA ASP A 183 -2.67 -5.73 9.30
C ASP A 183 -2.85 -5.91 10.82
N VAL A 184 -2.29 -6.96 11.42
CA VAL A 184 -2.28 -7.12 12.90
C VAL A 184 -1.07 -6.45 13.57
N ILE A 185 0.05 -6.26 12.85
CA ILE A 185 1.26 -5.65 13.42
C ILE A 185 1.36 -4.13 13.23
N THR A 186 0.71 -3.54 12.22
CA THR A 186 0.75 -2.09 11.97
C THR A 186 -0.04 -1.26 12.99
N PRO A 187 -1.25 -1.65 13.47
CA PRO A 187 -2.03 -0.79 14.36
C PRO A 187 -1.36 -0.50 15.71
N PRO A 188 -0.65 -1.46 16.35
CA PRO A 188 0.16 -1.16 17.54
C PRO A 188 1.26 -0.12 17.29
N GLN A 189 1.88 -0.13 16.11
CA GLN A 189 2.95 0.82 15.74
C GLN A 189 2.39 2.24 15.62
N MET A 190 1.31 2.42 14.85
CA MET A 190 0.60 3.69 14.72
C MET A 190 0.05 4.18 16.07
N ALA A 191 -0.51 3.29 16.90
CA ALA A 191 -1.02 3.68 18.21
C ALA A 191 0.06 4.26 19.14
N ILE A 192 1.26 3.66 19.13
CA ILE A 192 2.41 4.17 19.89
C ILE A 192 2.82 5.54 19.36
N TYR A 193 2.93 5.69 18.04
CA TYR A 193 3.29 6.95 17.40
C TYR A 193 2.31 8.08 17.74
N ASN A 194 1.01 7.85 17.53
CA ASN A 194 -0.05 8.82 17.83
C ASN A 194 -0.05 9.21 19.31
N LEU A 195 0.22 8.27 20.21
CA LEU A 195 0.32 8.55 21.64
C LEU A 195 1.52 9.44 21.98
N VAL A 196 2.68 9.20 21.34
CA VAL A 196 3.87 10.04 21.51
C VAL A 196 3.62 11.44 20.98
N GLU A 197 3.04 11.57 19.77
CA GLU A 197 2.67 12.87 19.20
C GLU A 197 1.68 13.63 20.09
N ALA A 198 0.63 12.95 20.55
CA ALA A 198 -0.34 13.51 21.47
C ALA A 198 0.32 13.99 22.78
N ALA A 199 1.26 13.22 23.33
CA ALA A 199 1.99 13.60 24.54
C ALA A 199 2.82 14.88 24.36
N LEU A 200 3.42 15.08 23.18
CA LEU A 200 4.20 16.29 22.87
C LEU A 200 3.35 17.56 22.86
N THR A 201 2.03 17.45 22.63
CA THR A 201 1.11 18.60 22.71
C THR A 201 0.90 19.10 24.14
N GLY A 202 1.13 18.25 25.14
CA GLY A 202 0.79 18.53 26.54
C GLY A 202 -0.71 18.65 26.83
N ASN A 203 -1.58 18.32 25.87
CA ASN A 203 -3.03 18.43 26.00
C ASN A 203 -3.63 17.11 26.50
N ALA A 204 -4.28 17.14 27.67
CA ALA A 204 -4.87 15.95 28.28
C ALA A 204 -5.97 15.30 27.43
N THR A 205 -6.77 16.09 26.71
CA THR A 205 -7.82 15.58 25.81
C THR A 205 -7.19 14.86 24.63
N THR A 206 -6.20 15.48 23.95
CA THR A 206 -5.50 14.85 22.82
C THR A 206 -4.83 13.53 23.21
N ILE A 207 -4.24 13.45 24.41
CA ILE A 207 -3.64 12.22 24.93
C ILE A 207 -4.71 11.14 25.18
N GLN A 208 -5.86 11.52 25.76
CA GLN A 208 -6.97 10.58 26.00
C GLN A 208 -7.57 10.06 24.69
N ASP A 209 -7.74 10.92 23.70
CA ASP A 209 -8.27 10.56 22.39
C ASP A 209 -7.32 9.59 21.67
N ALA A 210 -6.01 9.89 21.66
CA ALA A 210 -5.00 9.01 21.07
C ALA A 210 -4.95 7.64 21.77
N LEU A 211 -5.05 7.61 23.10
CA LEU A 211 -5.10 6.35 23.86
C LEU A 211 -6.36 5.54 23.53
N ALA A 212 -7.53 6.18 23.50
CA ALA A 212 -8.79 5.50 23.21
C ALA A 212 -8.82 4.95 21.78
N ALA A 213 -8.38 5.75 20.81
CA ALA A 213 -8.24 5.32 19.42
C ALA A 213 -7.24 4.17 19.29
N GLY A 214 -6.08 4.25 19.95
CA GLY A 214 -5.08 3.19 19.93
C GLY A 214 -5.59 1.85 20.50
N VAL A 215 -6.27 1.89 21.66
CA VAL A 215 -6.87 0.68 22.26
C VAL A 215 -7.92 0.07 21.34
N TYR A 216 -8.76 0.90 20.72
CA TYR A 216 -9.77 0.43 19.78
C TYR A 216 -9.14 -0.23 18.54
N SER A 217 -8.22 0.45 17.87
CA SER A 217 -7.60 -0.05 16.63
C SER A 217 -6.79 -1.33 16.86
N VAL A 218 -6.00 -1.38 17.94
CA VAL A 218 -5.23 -2.59 18.30
C VAL A 218 -6.17 -3.75 18.67
N GLY A 219 -7.22 -3.48 19.45
CA GLY A 219 -8.21 -4.49 19.81
C GLY A 219 -8.96 -5.05 18.59
N ALA A 220 -9.36 -4.17 17.66
CA ALA A 220 -10.01 -4.56 16.42
C ALA A 220 -9.09 -5.45 15.56
N ALA A 221 -7.82 -5.06 15.39
CA ALA A 221 -6.85 -5.82 14.61
C ALA A 221 -6.59 -7.22 15.19
N ILE A 222 -6.39 -7.33 16.51
CA ILE A 222 -6.20 -8.61 17.20
C ILE A 222 -7.44 -9.51 17.07
N ALA A 223 -8.64 -8.94 17.13
CA ALA A 223 -9.88 -9.70 16.99
C ALA A 223 -10.13 -10.15 15.53
N GLN A 224 -9.76 -9.31 14.56
CA GLN A 224 -9.97 -9.56 13.14
C GLN A 224 -8.98 -10.59 12.58
N PHE A 225 -7.71 -10.56 13.01
CA PHE A 225 -6.65 -11.43 12.50
C PHE A 225 -7.03 -12.93 12.41
N PRO A 226 -7.53 -13.60 13.46
CA PRO A 226 -7.92 -15.01 13.33
C PRO A 226 -9.10 -15.23 12.38
N GLN A 227 -9.99 -14.24 12.20
CA GLN A 227 -11.11 -14.35 11.26
C GLN A 227 -10.63 -14.30 9.81
N SER A 228 -9.72 -13.36 9.49
CA SER A 228 -9.14 -13.26 8.15
C SER A 228 -8.36 -14.53 7.78
N VAL A 229 -7.46 -14.98 8.65
CA VAL A 229 -6.66 -16.20 8.41
C VAL A 229 -7.54 -17.43 8.19
N ILE A 230 -8.59 -17.60 9.00
CA ILE A 230 -9.54 -18.73 8.84
C ILE A 230 -10.35 -18.57 7.54
N GLY A 231 -10.75 -17.35 7.21
CA GLY A 231 -11.48 -17.02 5.98
C GLY A 231 -10.69 -17.42 4.74
N ASP A 232 -9.43 -17.01 4.65
CA ASP A 232 -8.58 -17.22 3.48
C ASP A 232 -8.18 -18.69 3.32
N ILE A 233 -7.83 -19.37 4.42
CA ILE A 233 -7.61 -20.82 4.41
C ILE A 233 -8.89 -21.55 4.02
N GLY A 234 -10.04 -21.14 4.55
CA GLY A 234 -11.34 -21.72 4.25
C GLY A 234 -11.70 -21.58 2.76
N TYR A 235 -11.43 -20.42 2.18
CA TYR A 235 -11.62 -20.15 0.76
C TYR A 235 -10.79 -21.10 -0.11
N VAL A 236 -9.49 -21.25 0.16
CA VAL A 236 -8.63 -22.16 -0.61
C VAL A 236 -9.08 -23.61 -0.45
N VAL A 237 -9.41 -24.06 0.75
CA VAL A 237 -9.88 -25.44 0.99
C VAL A 237 -11.17 -25.72 0.22
N GLN A 238 -12.12 -24.79 0.21
CA GLN A 238 -13.40 -24.95 -0.51
C GLN A 238 -13.18 -25.01 -2.02
N ASN A 239 -12.40 -24.08 -2.59
CA ASN A 239 -12.15 -24.02 -4.02
C ASN A 239 -11.32 -25.22 -4.51
N LEU A 240 -10.30 -25.63 -3.75
CA LEU A 240 -9.51 -26.81 -4.09
C LEU A 240 -10.36 -28.09 -4.05
N ALA A 241 -11.25 -28.23 -3.07
CA ALA A 241 -12.17 -29.37 -3.01
C ALA A 241 -13.13 -29.41 -4.21
N ALA A 242 -13.62 -28.24 -4.64
CA ALA A 242 -14.46 -28.11 -5.84
C ALA A 242 -13.68 -28.48 -7.12
N ASP A 243 -12.43 -28.02 -7.24
CA ASP A 243 -11.55 -28.33 -8.38
C ASP A 243 -11.19 -29.82 -8.45
N VAL A 244 -10.87 -30.45 -7.31
CA VAL A 244 -10.63 -31.91 -7.23
C VAL A 244 -11.86 -32.69 -7.69
N ALA A 245 -13.07 -32.22 -7.35
CA ALA A 245 -14.30 -32.86 -7.78
C ALA A 245 -14.59 -32.67 -9.28
N ALA A 246 -14.05 -31.62 -9.91
CA ALA A 246 -14.36 -31.23 -11.28
C ALA A 246 -13.29 -31.63 -12.31
N ARG A 247 -12.04 -31.89 -11.90
CA ARG A 247 -10.89 -32.09 -12.82
C ARG A 247 -10.39 -33.53 -12.83
N ASP A 248 -10.18 -34.06 -14.04
CA ASP A 248 -9.75 -35.46 -14.25
C ASP A 248 -8.23 -35.65 -14.40
N SER A 249 -7.41 -34.60 -14.20
CA SER A 249 -5.95 -34.70 -14.38
C SER A 249 -5.14 -34.05 -13.26
N ALA A 250 -4.00 -34.67 -12.93
CA ALA A 250 -3.07 -34.18 -11.92
C ALA A 250 -2.46 -32.82 -12.28
N MET A 251 -2.26 -32.52 -13.58
CA MET A 251 -1.70 -31.22 -14.01
C MET A 251 -2.67 -30.09 -13.70
N ALA A 252 -3.96 -30.28 -14.03
CA ALA A 252 -4.97 -29.27 -13.77
C ALA A 252 -5.18 -29.04 -12.26
N LEU A 253 -4.89 -30.04 -11.41
CA LEU A 253 -4.88 -29.86 -9.95
C LEU A 253 -3.66 -29.07 -9.47
N ILE A 254 -2.48 -29.29 -10.06
CA ILE A 254 -1.26 -28.55 -9.75
C ILE A 254 -1.43 -27.07 -10.12
N ASP A 255 -2.03 -26.78 -11.27
CA ASP A 255 -2.30 -25.40 -11.71
C ASP A 255 -3.28 -24.70 -10.77
N ALA A 256 -4.35 -25.38 -10.37
CA ALA A 256 -5.31 -24.85 -9.40
C ALA A 256 -4.65 -24.55 -8.05
N PHE A 257 -3.80 -25.45 -7.56
CA PHE A 257 -3.02 -25.23 -6.35
C PHE A 257 -2.05 -24.04 -6.49
N GLY A 258 -1.33 -23.96 -7.62
CA GLY A 258 -0.42 -22.86 -7.90
C GLY A 258 -1.11 -21.50 -7.89
N SER A 259 -2.29 -21.41 -8.52
CA SER A 259 -3.10 -20.21 -8.54
C SER A 259 -3.65 -19.85 -7.15
N LEU A 260 -4.31 -20.78 -6.46
CA LEU A 260 -4.94 -20.52 -5.16
C LEU A 260 -3.94 -20.23 -4.04
N VAL A 261 -2.76 -20.87 -4.05
CA VAL A 261 -1.79 -20.73 -2.96
C VAL A 261 -0.77 -19.63 -3.23
N PHE A 262 -0.30 -19.53 -4.47
CA PHE A 262 0.82 -18.66 -4.82
C PHE A 262 0.43 -17.52 -5.77
N GLY A 263 -0.83 -17.40 -6.18
CA GLY A 263 -1.26 -16.35 -7.12
C GLY A 263 -0.72 -16.54 -8.54
N LEU A 264 -0.26 -17.75 -8.89
CA LEU A 264 0.33 -18.01 -10.21
C LEU A 264 -0.77 -18.08 -11.28
N THR A 265 -0.70 -17.21 -12.28
CA THR A 265 -1.58 -17.16 -13.47
C THR A 265 -0.88 -17.60 -14.73
#